data_AF-A0A1Q7Y5P6-F1
#
_entry.id   AF-A0A1Q7Y5P6-F1
#
_cell.length_a   1.000
_cell.length_b   1.000
_cell.length_c   1.000
_cell.angle_alpha   90.00
_cell.angle_beta   90.00
_cell.angle_gamma   90.00
#
_symmetry.space_group_name_H-M   'P 1'
#
loop_
_entity.id
_entity.type
_entity.pdbx_description
1 polymer ?
#
loop_
_entity_poly.entity_id
_entity_poly.type
_entity_poly.pdbx_seq_one_letter_code
_entity_poly.pdbx_strand_id
1 'polypeptide(L)'
;MWNGELASVCRRHPDLVAVYEAPDGGLALLLRQTLVPLHEERGRWFNETRRAARAAVASLRAAGVIEDVSVLQWRPLPDVAEVLTGWLCCYLGDPERLAQLADIVGARLADREPATAAPHRAGRAGRAAAGDLSPTLLNWYRDMTPCWLAVEPQVRRRLILRTHEWIVEGVLLPMARGEQPEPADLGPTGRLVWRLVRVVPPGELDVWKAWIRLTVNDLQRALAWPASRRREAWARWLFAIPYSIPVTGRRPRDVATRSAGRHGGAA
;
A
#
# COMPACT_ATOMS: atom_id res chain seq x y z
N MET A 1 -4.79 -25.35 1.80
CA MET A 1 -5.98 -26.10 2.29
C MET A 1 -6.81 -25.15 3.12
N TRP A 2 -7.81 -24.51 2.50
CA TRP A 2 -8.63 -23.50 3.17
C TRP A 2 -9.51 -24.17 4.23
N ASN A 3 -9.20 -23.96 5.51
CA ASN A 3 -9.93 -24.59 6.61
C ASN A 3 -11.16 -23.75 7.01
N GLY A 4 -12.12 -24.35 7.71
CA GLY A 4 -13.32 -23.65 8.19
C GLY A 4 -13.00 -22.47 9.13
N GLU A 5 -11.81 -22.48 9.73
CA GLU A 5 -11.29 -21.42 10.60
C GLU A 5 -10.93 -20.15 9.82
N LEU A 6 -10.24 -20.26 8.68
CA LEU A 6 -9.93 -19.13 7.79
C LEU A 6 -11.20 -18.51 7.20
N ALA A 7 -12.19 -19.33 6.82
CA ALA A 7 -13.50 -18.84 6.39
C ALA A 7 -14.26 -18.12 7.54
N SER A 8 -14.12 -18.58 8.78
CA SER A 8 -14.67 -17.90 9.97
C SER A 8 -13.98 -16.56 10.24
N VAL A 9 -12.66 -16.49 10.07
CA VAL A 9 -11.88 -15.24 10.16
C VAL A 9 -12.34 -14.24 9.11
N CYS A 10 -12.50 -14.66 7.86
CA CYS A 10 -12.94 -13.80 6.76
C CYS A 10 -14.36 -13.24 7.00
N ARG A 11 -15.28 -14.06 7.53
CA ARG A 11 -16.66 -13.63 7.87
C ARG A 11 -16.75 -12.50 8.88
N ARG A 12 -15.72 -12.31 9.73
CA ARG A 12 -15.68 -11.20 10.70
C ARG A 12 -15.37 -9.84 10.06
N HIS A 13 -15.01 -9.81 8.78
CA HIS A 13 -14.65 -8.59 8.05
C HIS A 13 -15.71 -8.28 6.98
N PRO A 14 -16.69 -7.41 7.27
CA PRO A 14 -17.77 -7.09 6.33
C PRO A 14 -17.27 -6.37 5.07
N ASP A 15 -16.10 -5.75 5.13
CA ASP A 15 -15.45 -5.12 3.98
C ASP A 15 -14.77 -6.13 3.04
N LEU A 16 -14.64 -7.40 3.42
CA LEU A 16 -13.98 -8.43 2.62
C LEU A 16 -15.00 -9.15 1.74
N VAL A 17 -14.94 -8.88 0.43
CA VAL A 17 -15.87 -9.40 -0.59
C VAL A 17 -15.45 -10.81 -1.01
N ALA A 18 -14.17 -11.02 -1.30
CA ALA A 18 -13.64 -12.32 -1.72
C ALA A 18 -12.16 -12.47 -1.38
N VAL A 19 -11.71 -13.72 -1.29
CA VAL A 19 -10.28 -14.07 -1.23
C VAL A 19 -9.95 -15.09 -2.30
N TYR A 20 -8.91 -14.79 -3.07
CA TYR A 20 -8.39 -15.65 -4.12
C TYR A 20 -7.03 -16.20 -3.73
N GLU A 21 -6.76 -17.45 -4.09
CA GLU A 21 -5.48 -18.12 -3.89
C GLU A 21 -4.83 -18.38 -5.25
N ALA A 22 -3.58 -17.94 -5.38
CA ALA A 22 -2.73 -18.22 -6.51
C ALA A 22 -2.25 -19.68 -6.50
N PRO A 23 -1.81 -20.21 -7.65
CA PRO A 23 -1.17 -21.53 -7.70
C PRO A 23 0.09 -21.66 -6.82
N ASP A 24 0.76 -20.55 -6.50
CA ASP A 24 1.93 -20.49 -5.62
C ASP A 24 1.58 -20.30 -4.13
N GLY A 25 0.29 -20.31 -3.78
CA GLY A 25 -0.22 -20.13 -2.42
C GLY A 25 -0.40 -18.66 -2.00
N GLY A 26 -0.03 -17.69 -2.83
CA GLY A 26 -0.26 -16.28 -2.54
C GLY A 26 -1.75 -15.93 -2.47
N LEU A 27 -2.14 -15.03 -1.56
CA LEU A 27 -3.53 -14.61 -1.41
C LEU A 27 -3.77 -13.23 -2.03
N ALA A 28 -4.93 -13.05 -2.64
CA ALA A 28 -5.43 -11.77 -3.11
C ALA A 28 -6.79 -11.46 -2.48
N LEU A 29 -6.86 -10.35 -1.73
CA LEU A 29 -8.07 -9.87 -1.08
C LEU A 29 -8.81 -8.91 -2.02
N LEU A 30 -10.08 -9.19 -2.25
CA LEU A 30 -11.01 -8.23 -2.84
C LEU A 30 -11.82 -7.57 -1.72
N LEU A 31 -11.66 -6.26 -1.58
CA LEU A 31 -12.45 -5.48 -0.63
C LEU A 31 -13.69 -4.86 -1.27
N ARG A 32 -14.60 -4.34 -0.43
CA ARG A 32 -15.85 -3.72 -0.87
C ARG A 32 -15.63 -2.41 -1.61
N GLN A 33 -14.51 -1.72 -1.38
CA GLN A 33 -14.23 -0.44 -2.03
C GLN A 33 -14.05 -0.60 -3.54
N THR A 34 -14.50 0.40 -4.31
CA THR A 34 -14.41 0.40 -5.79
C THR A 34 -12.97 0.21 -6.27
N LEU A 35 -12.75 -0.46 -7.40
CA LEU A 35 -11.41 -0.61 -7.97
C LEU A 35 -10.96 0.68 -8.70
N VAL A 36 -11.91 1.55 -9.05
CA VAL A 36 -11.68 2.80 -9.76
C VAL A 36 -12.38 3.94 -9.00
N PRO A 37 -11.75 4.51 -7.95
CA PRO A 37 -12.33 5.63 -7.23
C PRO A 37 -12.30 6.91 -8.07
N LEU A 38 -13.33 7.73 -7.91
CA LEU A 38 -13.32 9.10 -8.42
C LEU A 38 -12.15 9.89 -7.79
N HIS A 39 -11.66 10.89 -8.51
CA HIS A 39 -10.50 11.67 -8.10
C HIS A 39 -10.70 12.31 -6.72
N GLU A 40 -11.87 12.89 -6.50
CA GLU A 40 -12.25 13.59 -5.27
C GLU A 40 -12.41 12.63 -4.07
N GLU A 41 -12.79 11.38 -4.33
CA GLU A 41 -13.04 10.37 -3.31
C GLU A 41 -11.77 9.56 -2.96
N ARG A 42 -10.71 9.71 -3.76
CA ARG A 42 -9.52 8.84 -3.71
C ARG A 42 -8.83 8.83 -2.34
N GLY A 43 -8.78 9.97 -1.65
CA GLY A 43 -8.22 10.06 -0.30
C GLY A 43 -9.03 9.26 0.73
N ARG A 44 -10.36 9.37 0.70
CA ARG A 44 -11.27 8.62 1.56
C ARG A 44 -11.22 7.13 1.24
N TRP A 45 -11.36 6.80 -0.04
CA TRP A 45 -11.25 5.45 -0.57
C TRP A 45 -9.97 4.76 -0.11
N PHE A 46 -8.82 5.42 -0.22
CA PHE A 46 -7.54 4.83 0.16
C PHE A 46 -7.51 4.50 1.66
N ASN A 47 -7.96 5.43 2.50
CA ASN A 47 -7.98 5.24 3.95
C ASN A 47 -8.92 4.11 4.39
N GLU A 48 -10.12 4.04 3.81
CA GLU A 48 -11.11 3.00 4.09
C GLU A 48 -10.63 1.62 3.62
N THR A 49 -10.17 1.51 2.36
CA THR A 49 -9.61 0.28 1.78
C THR A 49 -8.46 -0.23 2.62
N ARG A 50 -7.55 0.65 3.05
CA ARG A 50 -6.39 0.27 3.84
C ARG A 50 -6.76 -0.12 5.28
N ARG A 51 -7.74 0.54 5.90
CA ARG A 51 -8.26 0.14 7.22
C ARG A 51 -8.83 -1.28 7.16
N ALA A 52 -9.67 -1.55 6.17
CA ALA A 52 -10.28 -2.85 5.94
C ALA A 52 -9.21 -3.92 5.65
N ALA A 53 -8.29 -3.66 4.71
CA ALA A 53 -7.19 -4.56 4.37
C ALA A 53 -6.38 -4.97 5.61
N ARG A 54 -6.03 -4.02 6.47
CA ARG A 54 -5.22 -4.30 7.65
C ARG A 54 -5.95 -5.09 8.71
N ALA A 55 -7.23 -4.81 8.93
CA ALA A 55 -8.04 -5.60 9.84
C ALA A 55 -8.12 -7.05 9.36
N ALA A 56 -8.41 -7.26 8.07
CA ALA A 56 -8.47 -8.58 7.45
C ALA A 56 -7.13 -9.31 7.52
N VAL A 57 -6.04 -8.67 7.06
CA VAL A 57 -4.69 -9.25 7.08
C VAL A 57 -4.26 -9.57 8.50
N ALA A 58 -4.45 -8.69 9.47
CA ALA A 58 -4.05 -8.95 10.86
C ALA A 58 -4.77 -10.19 11.42
N SER A 59 -6.07 -10.34 11.17
CA SER A 59 -6.80 -11.53 11.60
C SER A 59 -6.38 -12.79 10.86
N LEU A 60 -6.05 -12.70 9.56
CA LEU A 60 -5.52 -13.84 8.78
C LEU A 60 -4.13 -14.26 9.29
N ARG A 61 -3.25 -13.31 9.61
CA ARG A 61 -1.95 -13.58 10.24
C ARG A 61 -2.12 -14.25 11.61
N ALA A 62 -3.05 -13.76 12.43
CA ALA A 62 -3.37 -14.39 13.72
C ALA A 62 -3.93 -15.81 13.57
N ALA A 63 -4.56 -16.12 12.43
CA ALA A 63 -5.05 -17.46 12.09
C ALA A 63 -3.99 -18.34 11.40
N GLY A 64 -2.73 -17.89 11.32
CA GLY A 64 -1.61 -18.69 10.83
C GLY A 64 -1.28 -18.54 9.34
N VAL A 65 -1.91 -17.61 8.61
CA VAL A 65 -1.51 -17.31 7.21
C VAL A 65 -0.12 -16.70 7.22
N ILE A 66 0.84 -17.35 6.57
CA ILE A 66 2.24 -16.90 6.43
C ILE A 66 2.58 -16.46 5.01
N GLU A 67 1.71 -16.77 4.06
CA GLU A 67 1.82 -16.49 2.63
C GLU A 67 1.74 -14.98 2.35
N ASP A 68 2.15 -14.57 1.16
CA ASP A 68 2.05 -13.18 0.72
C ASP A 68 0.60 -12.81 0.45
N VAL A 69 0.16 -11.66 0.98
CA VAL A 69 -1.21 -11.17 0.84
C VAL A 69 -1.21 -9.86 0.05
N SER A 70 -1.89 -9.86 -1.08
CA SER A 70 -2.09 -8.70 -1.95
C SER A 70 -3.54 -8.20 -1.85
N VAL A 71 -3.76 -6.91 -2.16
CA VAL A 71 -5.09 -6.29 -2.17
C VAL A 71 -5.41 -5.85 -3.59
N LEU A 72 -6.52 -6.33 -4.15
CA LEU A 72 -6.87 -6.11 -5.56
C LEU A 72 -7.12 -4.64 -5.89
N GLN A 73 -7.63 -3.86 -4.95
CA GLN A 73 -7.79 -2.40 -5.06
C GLN A 73 -6.49 -1.64 -5.36
N TRP A 74 -5.33 -2.24 -5.14
CA TRP A 74 -4.04 -1.60 -5.39
C TRP A 74 -3.32 -2.15 -6.64
N ARG A 75 -3.93 -3.12 -7.33
CA ARG A 75 -3.38 -3.72 -8.55
C ARG A 75 -3.91 -3.03 -9.82
N PRO A 76 -3.18 -3.10 -10.94
CA PRO A 76 -3.70 -2.70 -12.25
C PRO A 76 -4.97 -3.47 -12.61
N LEU A 77 -5.91 -2.85 -13.33
CA LEU A 77 -7.15 -3.52 -13.74
C LEU A 77 -6.92 -4.81 -14.56
N PRO A 78 -5.93 -4.91 -15.47
CA PRO A 78 -5.66 -6.17 -16.17
C PRO A 78 -5.28 -7.31 -15.22
N ASP A 79 -4.39 -7.03 -14.26
CA ASP A 79 -4.02 -7.98 -13.21
C ASP A 79 -5.23 -8.40 -12.35
N VAL A 80 -6.12 -7.46 -12.04
CA VAL A 80 -7.34 -7.77 -11.28
C VAL A 80 -8.22 -8.72 -12.08
N ALA A 81 -8.43 -8.46 -13.38
CA ALA A 81 -9.20 -9.35 -14.25
C ALA A 81 -8.58 -10.76 -14.34
N GLU A 82 -7.26 -10.86 -14.42
CA GLU A 82 -6.55 -12.14 -14.41
C GLU A 82 -6.81 -12.92 -13.11
N VAL A 83 -6.77 -12.24 -11.95
CA VAL A 83 -7.08 -12.88 -10.66
C VAL A 83 -8.54 -13.33 -10.60
N LEU A 84 -9.49 -12.45 -10.99
CA LEU A 84 -10.91 -12.75 -10.91
C LEU A 84 -11.33 -13.93 -11.80
N THR A 85 -10.61 -14.17 -12.90
CA THR A 85 -10.92 -15.23 -13.87
C THR A 85 -10.05 -16.49 -13.71
N GLY A 86 -8.81 -16.34 -13.24
CA GLY A 86 -7.82 -17.42 -13.27
C GLY A 86 -7.41 -17.98 -11.90
N TRP A 87 -7.67 -17.28 -10.79
CA TRP A 87 -7.27 -17.74 -9.46
C TRP A 87 -8.41 -18.48 -8.75
N LEU A 88 -8.07 -19.38 -7.83
CA LEU A 88 -9.06 -20.13 -7.06
C LEU A 88 -9.73 -19.19 -6.05
N CYS A 89 -11.06 -19.05 -6.12
CA CYS A 89 -11.80 -18.30 -5.10
C CYS A 89 -12.01 -19.17 -3.85
N CYS A 90 -11.26 -18.89 -2.79
CA CYS A 90 -11.28 -19.67 -1.55
C CYS A 90 -12.28 -19.14 -0.51
N TYR A 91 -12.68 -17.88 -0.65
CA TYR A 91 -13.72 -17.27 0.18
C TYR A 91 -14.55 -16.29 -0.63
N LEU A 92 -15.87 -16.34 -0.45
CA LEU A 92 -16.83 -15.40 -1.03
C LEU A 92 -17.79 -14.92 0.08
N GLY A 93 -17.70 -13.64 0.41
CA GLY A 93 -18.53 -12.99 1.44
C GLY A 93 -19.70 -12.19 0.87
N ASP A 94 -19.53 -11.60 -0.32
CA ASP A 94 -20.54 -10.72 -0.94
C ASP A 94 -20.58 -10.96 -2.47
N PRO A 95 -21.42 -11.90 -2.96
CA PRO A 95 -21.47 -12.26 -4.38
C PRO A 95 -21.99 -11.12 -5.26
N GLU A 96 -22.93 -10.32 -4.76
CA GLU A 96 -23.50 -9.19 -5.50
C GLU A 96 -22.46 -8.09 -5.71
N ARG A 97 -21.73 -7.74 -4.64
CA ARG A 97 -20.65 -6.75 -4.76
C ARG A 97 -19.49 -7.25 -5.61
N LEU A 98 -19.19 -8.55 -5.56
CA LEU A 98 -18.19 -9.14 -6.44
C LEU A 98 -18.57 -8.94 -7.92
N ALA A 99 -19.80 -9.31 -8.30
CA ALA A 99 -20.28 -9.15 -9.66
C ALA A 99 -20.19 -7.69 -10.12
N GLN A 100 -20.63 -6.76 -9.27
CA GLN A 100 -20.55 -5.32 -9.56
C GLN A 100 -19.10 -4.85 -9.77
N LEU A 101 -18.15 -5.30 -8.96
CA LEU A 101 -16.74 -4.92 -9.11
C LEU A 101 -16.12 -5.53 -10.37
N ALA A 102 -16.50 -6.77 -10.72
CA ALA A 102 -16.08 -7.42 -11.95
C ALA A 102 -16.60 -6.69 -13.20
N ASP A 103 -17.87 -6.26 -13.19
CA ASP A 103 -18.48 -5.49 -14.28
C ASP A 103 -17.74 -4.16 -14.50
N ILE A 104 -17.39 -3.46 -13.41
CA ILE A 104 -16.58 -2.23 -13.48
C ILE A 104 -15.22 -2.50 -14.13
N VAL A 105 -14.56 -3.59 -13.78
CA VAL A 105 -13.27 -3.98 -14.39
C VAL A 105 -13.44 -4.23 -15.88
N GLY A 106 -14.45 -5.03 -16.26
CA GLY A 106 -14.74 -5.36 -17.66
C GLY A 106 -15.01 -4.12 -18.50
N ALA A 107 -15.90 -3.24 -18.04
CA ALA A 107 -16.22 -1.98 -18.73
C ALA A 107 -14.97 -1.10 -18.90
N ARG A 108 -14.14 -0.98 -17.87
CA ARG A 108 -12.93 -0.13 -17.90
C ARG A 108 -11.82 -0.69 -18.76
N LEU A 109 -11.74 -2.01 -18.91
CA LEU A 109 -10.80 -2.65 -19.84
C LEU A 109 -11.28 -2.48 -21.28
N ALA A 110 -12.58 -2.58 -21.54
CA ALA A 110 -13.17 -2.32 -22.86
C ALA A 110 -12.98 -0.85 -23.29
N ASP A 111 -13.16 0.12 -22.38
CA ASP A 111 -12.90 1.54 -22.63
C ASP A 111 -11.42 1.83 -22.99
N ARG A 112 -10.51 0.93 -22.61
CA ARG A 112 -9.06 1.09 -22.80
C ARG A 112 -8.55 0.46 -24.10
N GLU A 113 -9.33 -0.40 -24.77
CA GLU A 113 -8.99 -0.85 -26.12
C GLU A 113 -9.18 0.30 -27.11
N PRO A 114 -8.11 0.86 -27.71
CA PRO A 114 -8.26 1.88 -28.71
C PRO A 114 -8.84 1.26 -29.98
N ALA A 115 -9.83 1.93 -30.56
CA ALA A 115 -10.17 1.72 -31.95
C ALA A 115 -8.91 1.78 -32.84
N THR A 116 -8.80 0.83 -33.76
CA THR A 116 -7.87 0.70 -34.89
C THR A 116 -6.43 0.23 -34.62
N ALA A 117 -6.20 -1.03 -35.01
CA ALA A 117 -4.93 -1.52 -35.50
C ALA A 117 -4.45 -0.73 -36.74
N ALA A 118 -3.18 -0.34 -36.73
CA ALA A 118 -2.41 -0.08 -37.95
C ALA A 118 -1.01 -0.72 -37.82
N PRO A 119 -0.46 -1.30 -38.90
CA PRO A 119 0.67 -2.20 -38.83
C PRO A 119 1.99 -1.42 -38.80
N HIS A 120 2.71 -1.50 -37.68
CA HIS A 120 4.10 -1.03 -37.64
C HIS A 120 5.07 -2.19 -37.83
N ARG A 121 5.82 -2.03 -38.92
CA ARG A 121 6.87 -2.89 -39.46
C ARG A 121 7.82 -3.44 -38.41
N ALA A 122 8.15 -4.72 -38.59
CA ALA A 122 9.31 -5.37 -38.01
C ALA A 122 10.59 -4.54 -38.23
N GLY A 123 11.37 -4.35 -37.16
CA GLY A 123 12.63 -3.63 -37.23
C GLY A 123 13.41 -3.65 -35.92
N ARG A 124 14.25 -4.69 -35.77
CA ARG A 124 15.44 -4.79 -34.89
C ARG A 124 15.24 -4.80 -33.37
N ALA A 125 15.51 -5.97 -32.81
CA ALA A 125 16.10 -6.13 -31.49
C ALA A 125 17.28 -5.17 -31.30
N GLY A 126 17.15 -4.25 -30.33
CA GLY A 126 18.18 -3.33 -29.91
C GLY A 126 18.15 -3.24 -28.39
N ARG A 127 19.31 -3.49 -27.77
CA ARG A 127 19.64 -3.39 -26.33
C ARG A 127 18.69 -2.49 -25.53
N ALA A 128 18.06 -3.06 -24.49
CA ALA A 128 17.38 -2.28 -23.45
C ALA A 128 18.36 -1.25 -22.88
N ALA A 129 18.00 0.03 -23.00
CA ALA A 129 18.73 1.11 -22.35
C ALA A 129 18.72 0.87 -20.83
N ALA A 130 19.89 0.94 -20.21
CA ALA A 130 20.03 0.92 -18.78
C ALA A 130 19.30 2.13 -18.17
N GLY A 131 18.43 1.90 -17.17
CA GLY A 131 18.05 2.94 -16.21
C GLY A 131 16.58 3.40 -16.17
N ASP A 132 15.69 2.92 -17.05
CA ASP A 132 14.30 3.41 -17.02
C ASP A 132 13.40 2.60 -16.07
N LEU A 133 12.82 3.31 -15.09
CA LEU A 133 11.73 2.79 -14.27
C LEU A 133 10.56 2.37 -15.18
N SER A 134 9.91 1.24 -14.86
CA SER A 134 8.73 0.76 -15.60
C SER A 134 7.75 1.92 -15.88
N PRO A 135 7.39 2.19 -17.15
CA PRO A 135 6.40 3.21 -17.50
C PRO A 135 5.06 3.02 -16.77
N THR A 136 4.70 1.76 -16.50
CA THR A 136 3.49 1.39 -15.75
C THR A 136 3.57 1.82 -14.28
N LEU A 137 4.74 1.69 -13.65
CA LEU A 137 4.96 2.17 -12.29
C LEU A 137 4.97 3.70 -12.22
N LEU A 138 5.59 4.36 -13.19
CA LEU A 138 5.63 5.83 -13.28
C LEU A 138 4.23 6.43 -13.46
N ASN A 139 3.42 5.86 -14.35
CA ASN A 139 2.03 6.31 -14.56
C ASN A 139 1.19 6.07 -13.30
N TRP A 140 1.31 4.89 -12.68
CA TRP A 140 0.64 4.61 -11.41
C TRP A 140 1.05 5.59 -10.29
N TYR A 141 2.34 5.92 -10.18
CA TYR A 141 2.81 6.90 -9.22
C TYR A 141 2.24 8.28 -9.53
N ARG A 142 2.26 8.73 -10.80
CA ARG A 142 1.60 10.00 -11.19
C ARG A 142 0.12 10.01 -10.81
N ASP A 143 -0.59 8.90 -11.00
CA ASP A 143 -1.99 8.77 -10.61
C ASP A 143 -2.20 8.87 -9.09
N MET A 144 -1.18 8.55 -8.27
CA MET A 144 -1.20 8.76 -6.83
C MET A 144 -1.00 10.23 -6.39
N THR A 145 -0.74 11.15 -7.31
CA THR A 145 -0.51 12.58 -6.99
C THR A 145 -1.53 13.19 -6.02
N PRO A 146 -2.84 13.01 -6.25
CA PRO A 146 -3.87 13.53 -5.35
C PRO A 146 -3.83 12.86 -3.97
N CYS A 147 -3.43 11.59 -3.89
CA CYS A 147 -3.37 10.83 -2.65
C CYS A 147 -2.36 11.42 -1.66
N TRP A 148 -1.13 11.74 -2.09
CA TRP A 148 -0.19 12.43 -1.20
C TRP A 148 -0.53 13.90 -1.03
N LEU A 149 -1.06 14.59 -2.04
CA LEU A 149 -1.44 16.00 -1.91
C LEU A 149 -2.60 16.22 -0.93
N ALA A 150 -3.47 15.23 -0.73
CA ALA A 150 -4.58 15.31 0.21
C ALA A 150 -4.21 14.86 1.64
N VAL A 151 -2.99 14.37 1.90
CA VAL A 151 -2.63 13.88 3.24
C VAL A 151 -2.53 15.03 4.23
N GLU A 152 -3.29 14.95 5.33
CA GLU A 152 -3.09 15.76 6.52
C GLU A 152 -2.66 14.89 7.72
N PRO A 153 -1.97 15.46 8.72
CA PRO A 153 -1.43 16.83 8.76
C PRO A 153 -0.27 17.05 7.77
N GLN A 154 0.05 18.30 7.43
CA GLN A 154 1.14 18.65 6.50
C GLN A 154 2.50 17.98 6.84
N VAL A 155 2.81 17.79 8.13
CA VAL A 155 4.01 17.06 8.57
C VAL A 155 4.00 15.62 8.06
N ARG A 156 2.85 14.92 8.14
CA ARG A 156 2.67 13.57 7.60
C ARG A 156 2.89 13.52 6.09
N ARG A 157 2.33 14.48 5.36
CA ARG A 157 2.51 14.60 3.91
C ARG A 157 3.99 14.69 3.55
N ARG A 158 4.73 15.59 4.21
CA ARG A 158 6.16 15.77 3.97
C ARG A 158 6.96 14.51 4.31
N LEU A 159 6.62 13.82 5.41
CA LEU A 159 7.25 12.55 5.78
C LEU A 159 7.04 11.46 4.70
N ILE A 160 5.82 11.34 4.18
CA ILE A 160 5.50 10.41 3.08
C ILE A 160 6.32 10.76 1.84
N LEU A 161 6.32 12.02 1.41
CA LEU A 161 7.05 12.45 0.21
C LEU A 161 8.57 12.24 0.34
N ARG A 162 9.16 12.49 1.51
CA ARG A 162 10.58 12.18 1.76
C ARG A 162 10.88 10.69 1.76
N THR A 163 9.92 9.87 2.18
CA THR A 163 10.04 8.41 2.08
C THR A 163 9.98 7.96 0.62
N HIS A 164 9.08 8.53 -0.18
CA HIS A 164 8.99 8.24 -1.62
C HIS A 164 10.24 8.65 -2.39
N GLU A 165 10.77 9.83 -2.12
CA GLU A 165 12.04 10.30 -2.67
C GLU A 165 13.18 9.32 -2.35
N TRP A 166 13.27 8.85 -1.11
CA TRP A 166 14.25 7.84 -0.73
C TRP A 166 14.02 6.48 -1.42
N ILE A 167 12.77 6.03 -1.60
CA ILE A 167 12.47 4.79 -2.34
C ILE A 167 13.00 4.90 -3.78
N VAL A 168 12.81 6.05 -4.43
CA VAL A 168 13.33 6.26 -5.79
C VAL A 168 14.85 6.28 -5.79
N GLU A 169 15.46 7.14 -4.96
CA GLU A 169 16.91 7.39 -4.97
C GLU A 169 17.73 6.20 -4.44
N GLY A 170 17.29 5.61 -3.33
CA GLY A 170 18.03 4.59 -2.59
C GLY A 170 17.66 3.16 -2.92
N VAL A 171 16.54 2.94 -3.64
CA VAL A 171 16.08 1.58 -3.98
C VAL A 171 15.90 1.39 -5.47
N LEU A 172 15.00 2.13 -6.11
CA LEU A 172 14.61 1.84 -7.47
C LEU A 172 15.67 2.23 -8.50
N LEU A 173 16.34 3.38 -8.32
CA LEU A 173 17.44 3.79 -9.21
C LEU A 173 18.66 2.84 -9.13
N PRO A 174 19.16 2.44 -7.95
CA PRO A 174 20.20 1.42 -7.85
C PRO A 174 19.80 0.10 -8.51
N MET A 175 18.58 -0.39 -8.23
CA MET A 175 18.09 -1.63 -8.85
C MET A 175 18.00 -1.55 -10.37
N ALA A 176 17.59 -0.40 -10.92
CA ALA A 176 17.56 -0.18 -12.37
C ALA A 176 18.96 -0.21 -13.02
N ARG A 177 20.03 0.01 -12.22
CA ARG A 177 21.44 -0.14 -12.62
C ARG A 177 22.01 -1.53 -12.35
N GLY A 178 21.22 -2.44 -11.78
CA GLY A 178 21.66 -3.78 -11.36
C GLY A 178 22.39 -3.80 -10.01
N GLU A 179 22.38 -2.70 -9.26
CA GLU A 179 22.98 -2.59 -7.93
C GLU A 179 22.00 -3.07 -6.85
N GLN A 180 22.53 -3.58 -5.72
CA GLN A 180 21.69 -3.89 -4.57
C GLN A 180 21.42 -2.63 -3.74
N PRO A 181 20.17 -2.40 -3.31
CA PRO A 181 19.86 -1.29 -2.42
C PRO A 181 20.54 -1.51 -1.06
N GLU A 182 21.27 -0.50 -0.60
CA GLU A 182 22.03 -0.51 0.66
C GLU A 182 21.08 -0.42 1.88
N PRO A 183 20.89 -1.49 2.66
CA PRO A 183 19.98 -1.48 3.81
C PRO A 183 20.53 -0.65 5.00
N ALA A 184 21.82 -0.31 4.99
CA ALA A 184 22.45 0.52 6.02
C ALA A 184 21.79 1.91 6.15
N ASP A 185 21.23 2.43 5.05
CA ASP A 185 20.49 3.70 5.01
C ASP A 185 19.17 3.68 5.80
N LEU A 186 18.69 2.50 6.18
CA LEU A 186 17.51 2.29 7.02
C LEU A 186 17.83 2.05 8.50
N GLY A 187 19.11 2.02 8.90
CA GLY A 187 19.49 1.88 10.31
C GLY A 187 18.97 3.05 11.18
N PRO A 188 19.05 2.96 12.52
CA PRO A 188 18.62 4.04 13.43
C PRO A 188 19.30 5.38 13.17
N THR A 189 20.50 5.36 12.58
CA THR A 189 21.30 6.52 12.17
C THR A 189 21.37 6.67 10.64
N GLY A 190 20.56 5.91 9.90
CA GLY A 190 20.56 5.88 8.45
C GLY A 190 20.02 7.16 7.81
N ARG A 191 20.35 7.35 6.53
CA ARG A 191 20.01 8.57 5.77
C ARG A 191 18.51 8.87 5.75
N LEU A 192 17.66 7.83 5.64
CA LEU A 192 16.21 8.02 5.65
C LEU A 192 15.73 8.55 7.01
N VAL A 193 16.20 7.96 8.11
CA VAL A 193 15.80 8.38 9.47
C VAL A 193 16.16 9.85 9.70
N TRP A 194 17.37 10.27 9.33
CA TRP A 194 17.78 11.67 9.43
C TRP A 194 16.93 12.62 8.58
N ARG A 195 16.63 12.25 7.33
CA ARG A 195 15.76 13.04 6.45
C ARG A 195 14.37 13.20 7.06
N LEU A 196 13.81 12.14 7.65
CA LEU A 196 12.49 12.17 8.26
C LEU A 196 12.48 12.99 9.57
N VAL A 197 13.47 12.85 10.45
CA VAL A 197 13.56 13.63 11.69
C VAL A 197 13.62 15.13 11.39
N ARG A 198 14.35 15.55 10.34
CA ARG A 198 14.43 16.97 9.92
C ARG A 198 13.11 17.56 9.43
N VAL A 199 12.16 16.73 9.02
CA VAL A 199 10.82 17.19 8.61
C VAL A 199 9.93 17.48 9.80
N VAL A 200 10.18 16.84 10.95
CA VAL A 200 9.34 16.95 12.14
C VAL A 200 9.61 18.29 12.85
N PRO A 201 8.58 19.09 13.16
CA PRO A 201 8.75 20.31 13.94
C PRO A 201 9.40 20.05 15.31
N PRO A 202 10.21 21.00 15.83
CA PRO A 202 10.74 20.91 17.20
C PRO A 202 9.62 20.70 18.23
N GLY A 203 9.79 19.74 19.13
CA GLY A 203 8.79 19.41 20.16
C GLY A 203 7.71 18.40 19.73
N GLU A 204 7.62 18.04 18.44
CA GLU A 204 6.68 17.01 17.97
C GLU A 204 7.33 15.64 17.73
N LEU A 205 8.65 15.52 17.95
CA LEU A 205 9.39 14.31 17.64
C LEU A 205 8.79 13.07 18.31
N ASP A 206 8.36 13.15 19.56
CA ASP A 206 7.78 12.01 20.28
C ASP A 206 6.46 11.52 19.67
N VAL A 207 5.70 12.40 19.00
CA VAL A 207 4.47 12.04 18.28
C VAL A 207 4.79 11.26 17.01
N TRP A 208 5.84 11.67 16.29
CA TRP A 208 6.22 11.11 14.99
C TRP A 208 7.25 9.98 15.07
N LYS A 209 7.91 9.79 16.20
CA LYS A 209 8.95 8.78 16.43
C LYS A 209 8.43 7.36 16.17
N ALA A 210 7.22 7.06 16.63
CA ALA A 210 6.57 5.78 16.37
C ALA A 210 6.30 5.58 14.87
N TRP A 211 5.82 6.63 14.20
CA TRP A 211 5.58 6.60 12.76
C TRP A 211 6.87 6.33 11.98
N ILE A 212 7.95 7.07 12.27
CA ILE A 212 9.25 6.92 11.60
C ILE A 212 9.79 5.51 11.79
N ARG A 213 9.78 5.00 13.03
CA ARG A 213 10.29 3.66 13.35
C ARG A 213 9.54 2.56 12.61
N LEU A 214 8.21 2.63 12.57
CA LEU A 214 7.40 1.61 11.91
C LEU A 214 7.56 1.67 10.38
N THR A 215 7.58 2.85 9.78
CA THR A 215 7.83 3.02 8.34
C THR A 215 9.18 2.41 7.96
N VAL A 216 10.23 2.69 8.73
CA VAL A 216 11.57 2.16 8.50
C VAL A 216 11.62 0.64 8.66
N ASN A 217 11.01 0.08 9.71
CA ASN A 217 10.96 -1.37 9.93
C ASN A 217 10.22 -2.10 8.80
N ASP A 218 9.08 -1.57 8.36
CA ASP A 218 8.33 -2.16 7.24
C ASP A 218 9.11 -2.07 5.92
N LEU A 219 9.85 -0.98 5.68
CA LEU A 219 10.77 -0.87 4.54
C LEU A 219 11.91 -1.89 4.62
N GLN A 220 12.52 -2.07 5.81
CA GLN A 220 13.58 -3.07 6.00
C GLN A 220 13.07 -4.49 5.70
N ARG A 221 11.89 -4.84 6.19
CA ARG A 221 11.24 -6.13 5.90
C ARG A 221 10.96 -6.29 4.42
N ALA A 222 10.49 -5.23 3.75
CA ALA A 222 10.23 -5.25 2.32
C ALA A 222 11.52 -5.45 1.51
N LEU A 223 12.63 -4.83 1.92
CA LEU A 223 13.93 -5.01 1.27
C LEU A 223 14.55 -6.39 1.56
N ALA A 224 14.23 -7.03 2.69
CA ALA A 224 14.69 -8.38 3.00
C ALA A 224 14.10 -9.46 2.06
N TRP A 225 13.08 -9.13 1.27
CA TRP A 225 12.53 -10.05 0.28
C TRP A 225 13.58 -10.45 -0.77
N PRO A 226 13.59 -11.72 -1.22
CA PRO A 226 14.50 -12.17 -2.28
C PRO A 226 14.36 -11.30 -3.54
N ALA A 227 15.48 -10.99 -4.19
CA ALA A 227 15.49 -10.15 -5.40
C ALA A 227 14.55 -10.69 -6.50
N SER A 228 14.41 -12.01 -6.62
CA SER A 228 13.49 -12.68 -7.55
C SER A 228 12.00 -12.39 -7.30
N ARG A 229 11.63 -11.96 -6.08
CA ARG A 229 10.26 -11.58 -5.71
C ARG A 229 9.98 -10.08 -5.81
N ARG A 230 11.00 -9.25 -6.06
CA ARG A 230 10.89 -7.79 -6.13
C ARG A 230 10.36 -7.33 -7.49
N ARG A 231 9.08 -7.63 -7.76
CA ARG A 231 8.38 -7.23 -9.00
C ARG A 231 7.73 -5.84 -8.87
N GLU A 232 7.02 -5.40 -9.91
CA GLU A 232 6.29 -4.12 -9.90
C GLU A 232 5.30 -4.00 -8.73
N ALA A 233 4.63 -5.10 -8.35
CA ALA A 233 3.74 -5.15 -7.19
C ALA A 233 4.47 -4.82 -5.87
N TRP A 234 5.70 -5.33 -5.71
CA TRP A 234 6.54 -5.00 -4.58
C TRP A 234 6.95 -3.52 -4.58
N ALA A 235 7.29 -2.96 -5.75
CA ALA A 235 7.64 -1.55 -5.86
C ALA A 235 6.46 -0.63 -5.49
N ARG A 236 5.24 -0.95 -5.95
CA ARG A 236 4.01 -0.26 -5.53
C ARG A 236 3.79 -0.37 -4.02
N TRP A 237 4.04 -1.55 -3.45
CA TRP A 237 3.90 -1.76 -2.01
C TRP A 237 4.86 -0.89 -1.20
N LEU A 238 6.11 -0.70 -1.64
CA LEU A 238 7.05 0.23 -0.99
C LEU A 238 6.47 1.64 -0.85
N PHE A 239 5.87 2.18 -1.92
CA PHE A 239 5.24 3.50 -1.89
C PHE A 239 3.98 3.54 -0.99
N ALA A 240 3.33 2.41 -0.74
CA ALA A 240 2.16 2.30 0.12
C ALA A 240 2.50 2.21 1.63
N ILE A 241 3.68 1.71 2.00
CA ILE A 241 4.13 1.56 3.40
C ILE A 241 3.96 2.84 4.25
N PRO A 242 4.43 4.04 3.85
CA PRO A 242 4.37 5.21 4.71
C PRO A 242 2.93 5.69 4.94
N TYR A 243 2.04 5.43 3.98
CA TYR A 243 0.63 5.64 4.24
C TYR A 243 0.18 4.73 5.34
N SER A 244 0.56 3.45 5.24
CA SER A 244 0.17 2.33 6.10
C SER A 244 0.37 2.61 7.60
N ILE A 245 1.31 3.44 8.03
CA ILE A 245 1.53 3.66 9.45
C ILE A 245 0.54 4.69 10.07
N PRO A 246 -0.16 4.37 11.19
CA PRO A 246 -1.01 5.34 11.88
C PRO A 246 -0.16 6.40 12.59
N VAL A 247 -0.67 7.62 12.67
CA VAL A 247 -0.08 8.65 13.54
C VAL A 247 -0.66 8.46 14.92
N THR A 248 0.18 8.11 15.90
CA THR A 248 -0.25 7.98 17.29
C THR A 248 -0.59 9.37 17.84
N GLY A 249 -1.86 9.75 17.76
CA GLY A 249 -2.38 10.99 18.29
C GLY A 249 -2.46 10.95 19.82
N ARG A 250 -1.36 11.29 20.50
CA ARG A 250 -1.47 11.98 21.79
C ARG A 250 -1.04 13.42 21.57
N ARG A 251 -2.02 14.30 21.43
CA ARG A 251 -1.80 15.75 21.59
C ARG A 251 -1.41 15.99 23.06
N PRO A 252 -0.28 16.67 23.36
CA PRO A 252 0.07 17.05 24.73
C PRO A 252 -0.87 18.08 25.38
N ARG A 253 -1.89 18.59 24.66
CA ARG A 253 -2.74 19.69 25.14
C ARG A 253 -3.88 19.30 26.08
N ASP A 254 -4.22 18.01 26.21
CA ASP A 254 -5.31 17.57 27.10
C ASP A 254 -4.85 17.08 28.49
N VAL A 255 -3.54 17.11 28.77
CA VAL A 255 -3.02 16.74 30.10
C VAL A 255 -3.06 17.94 31.06
N ALA A 256 -3.07 19.17 30.55
CA ALA A 256 -3.04 20.38 31.38
C ALA A 256 -4.41 20.80 31.96
N THR A 257 -5.53 20.33 31.38
CA THR A 257 -6.88 20.71 31.83
C THR A 257 -7.50 19.75 32.84
N ARG A 258 -6.93 18.55 33.05
CA ARG A 258 -7.44 17.57 34.04
C ARG A 258 -6.77 17.63 35.41
N SER A 259 -5.67 18.37 35.56
CA SER A 259 -4.97 18.53 36.85
C SER A 259 -5.39 19.78 37.64
N ALA A 260 -6.22 20.67 37.10
CA ALA A 260 -6.63 21.92 37.78
C ALA A 260 -8.03 21.88 38.44
N GLY A 261 -8.75 20.75 38.41
CA GLY A 261 -10.17 20.68 38.82
C GLY A 261 -10.48 19.93 40.12
N ARG A 262 -9.49 19.48 40.89
CA ARG A 262 -9.74 18.65 42.08
C ARG A 262 -8.87 19.03 43.28
N HIS A 263 -8.89 20.29 43.70
CA HIS A 263 -8.64 20.66 45.10
C HIS A 263 -9.52 21.86 45.47
N GLY A 264 -10.58 21.57 46.22
CA GLY A 264 -11.53 22.52 46.78
C GLY A 264 -12.39 21.78 47.79
N GLY A 265 -11.73 21.11 48.74
CA GLY A 265 -12.35 20.50 49.90
C GLY A 265 -12.44 21.53 51.02
N ALA A 266 -13.65 21.66 51.54
CA ALA A 266 -14.04 22.12 52.87
C ALA A 266 -12.93 22.63 53.81
N ALA A 267 -13.08 23.89 54.20
CA ALA A 267 -13.03 24.36 55.58
C ALA A 267 -14.09 25.44 55.74
#